data_AF-A0A2U3LH78-F1
#
_entry.id   AF-A0A2U3LH78-F1
#
_cell.length_a   1.000
_cell.length_b   1.000
_cell.length_c   1.000
_cell.angle_alpha   90.00
_cell.angle_beta   90.00
_cell.angle_gamma   90.00
#
_symmetry.space_group_name_H-M   'P 1'
#
loop_
_entity.id
_entity.type
_entity.pdbx_description
1 polymer ?
#
loop_
_entity_poly.entity_id
_entity_poly.type
_entity_poly.pdbx_seq_one_letter_code
_entity_poly.pdbx_strand_id
1 'polypeptide(L)'
;MSYSFYINPDKYAMAAQNGINERVVTARVRDLAWSIERAITTPVNYHKWGEWLIIAERNGISRSLFYSRVTRGGMSPKEASEIPSIERDTIIKIMAEKKRKYPKEYEDIAVRNGISKGTFVTRMGRGWSAEIAATTPIDTRFSKRCAL
;
A
#
# COMPACT_ATOMS: atom_id res chain seq x y z
N MET A 1 38.10 -28.69 -29.65
CA MET A 1 36.99 -28.41 -28.72
C MET A 1 36.52 -26.99 -28.99
N SER A 2 35.30 -26.80 -29.49
CA SER A 2 34.82 -25.47 -29.90
C SER A 2 34.47 -24.64 -28.65
N TYR A 3 34.87 -23.37 -28.64
CA TYR A 3 34.60 -22.41 -27.57
C TYR A 3 33.11 -22.01 -27.57
N SER A 4 32.23 -22.92 -27.14
CA SER A 4 30.77 -22.74 -27.11
C SER A 4 30.28 -21.58 -26.21
N PHE A 5 31.17 -21.01 -25.40
CA PHE A 5 30.84 -20.02 -24.37
C PHE A 5 31.28 -18.58 -24.71
N TYR A 6 31.98 -18.35 -25.82
CA TYR A 6 32.39 -17.01 -26.22
C TYR A 6 31.26 -16.30 -26.96
N ILE A 7 30.79 -15.18 -26.40
CA ILE A 7 29.77 -14.33 -27.01
C ILE A 7 30.47 -13.25 -27.81
N ASN A 8 30.51 -13.41 -29.13
CA ASN A 8 31.07 -12.40 -30.04
C ASN A 8 30.24 -11.10 -29.95
N PRO A 9 30.88 -9.90 -29.93
CA PRO A 9 30.22 -8.60 -30.17
C PRO A 9 29.08 -8.61 -31.20
N ASP A 10 29.25 -9.30 -32.32
CA ASP A 10 28.23 -9.41 -33.38
C ASP A 10 26.91 -10.01 -32.86
N LYS A 11 26.99 -10.96 -31.92
CA LYS A 11 25.82 -11.62 -31.33
C LYS A 11 25.05 -10.66 -30.41
N TYR A 12 25.73 -9.71 -29.76
CA TYR A 12 25.06 -8.66 -29.01
C TYR A 12 24.34 -7.67 -29.93
N ALA A 13 24.93 -7.33 -31.08
CA ALA A 13 24.26 -6.50 -32.09
C ALA A 13 22.99 -7.18 -32.64
N MET A 14 23.05 -8.47 -32.96
CA MET A 14 21.87 -9.27 -33.36
C MET A 14 20.80 -9.30 -32.25
N ALA A 15 21.19 -9.43 -30.99
CA ALA A 15 20.27 -9.42 -29.86
C ALA A 15 19.58 -8.06 -29.68
N ALA A 16 20.32 -6.96 -29.87
CA ALA A 16 19.78 -5.61 -29.78
C ALA A 16 18.71 -5.34 -30.84
N GLN A 17 18.88 -5.86 -32.07
CA GLN A 17 17.84 -5.82 -33.11
C GLN A 17 16.56 -6.54 -32.68
N ASN A 18 16.67 -7.59 -31.87
CA ASN A 18 15.55 -8.32 -31.28
C ASN A 18 15.05 -7.70 -29.95
N GLY A 19 15.53 -6.51 -29.57
CA GLY A 19 15.14 -5.83 -28.33
C GLY A 19 15.66 -6.49 -27.05
N ILE A 20 16.71 -7.32 -27.15
CA ILE A 20 17.32 -8.01 -26.02
C ILE A 20 18.61 -7.28 -25.63
N ASN A 21 18.68 -6.83 -24.38
CA ASN A 21 19.86 -6.16 -23.84
C ASN A 21 21.05 -7.13 -23.68
N GLU A 22 22.27 -6.66 -23.91
CA GLU A 22 23.52 -7.41 -23.73
C GLU A 22 23.63 -8.12 -22.37
N ARG A 23 23.19 -7.46 -21.30
CA ARG A 23 23.18 -8.04 -19.95
C ARG A 23 22.27 -9.28 -19.89
N VAL A 24 21.14 -9.26 -20.60
CA VAL A 24 20.20 -10.39 -20.66
C VAL A 24 20.80 -11.54 -21.47
N VAL A 25 21.47 -11.26 -22.59
CA VAL A 25 22.17 -12.29 -23.38
C VAL A 25 23.25 -12.95 -22.54
N THR A 26 24.06 -12.15 -21.84
CA THR A 26 25.16 -12.65 -21.00
C THR A 26 24.63 -13.52 -19.86
N ALA A 27 23.58 -13.10 -19.16
CA ALA A 27 22.95 -13.89 -18.11
C ALA A 27 22.35 -15.20 -18.65
N ARG A 28 21.68 -15.16 -19.82
CA ARG A 28 21.13 -16.37 -20.46
C ARG A 28 22.21 -17.39 -20.80
N VAL A 29 23.35 -16.96 -21.33
CA VAL A 29 24.44 -17.87 -21.73
C VAL A 29 25.25 -18.34 -20.51
N ARG A 30 25.63 -17.43 -19.61
CA ARG A 30 26.57 -17.73 -18.51
C ARG A 30 25.89 -18.31 -17.28
N ASP A 31 24.73 -17.80 -16.89
CA ASP A 31 24.05 -18.20 -15.66
C ASP A 31 23.02 -19.31 -15.92
N LEU A 32 22.30 -19.23 -17.04
CA LEU A 32 21.26 -20.19 -17.42
C LEU A 32 21.74 -21.26 -18.41
N ALA A 33 23.00 -21.21 -18.84
CA ALA A 33 23.61 -22.13 -19.79
C ALA A 33 22.82 -22.32 -21.10
N TRP A 34 22.12 -21.28 -21.57
CA TRP A 34 21.45 -21.31 -22.86
C TRP A 34 22.47 -21.27 -24.00
N SER A 35 22.14 -21.90 -25.13
CA SER A 35 22.89 -21.69 -26.36
C SER A 35 22.81 -20.23 -26.79
N ILE A 36 23.88 -19.74 -27.44
CA ILE A 36 23.96 -18.35 -27.93
C ILE A 36 22.75 -18.04 -28.83
N GLU A 37 22.40 -18.93 -29.74
CA GLU A 37 21.26 -18.77 -30.65
C GLU A 37 19.94 -18.60 -29.89
N ARG A 38 19.68 -19.45 -28.90
CA ARG A 38 18.49 -19.34 -28.05
C ARG A 38 18.50 -18.04 -27.25
N ALA A 39 19.67 -17.63 -26.75
CA ALA A 39 19.82 -16.44 -25.93
C ALA A 39 19.52 -15.13 -26.69
N ILE A 40 19.83 -15.06 -27.98
CA ILE A 40 19.62 -13.86 -28.82
C ILE A 40 18.29 -13.85 -29.58
N THR A 41 17.58 -14.97 -29.68
CA THR A 41 16.30 -15.07 -30.43
C THR A 41 15.08 -15.09 -29.52
N THR A 42 15.20 -15.63 -28.30
CA THR A 42 14.06 -15.70 -27.37
C THR A 42 13.72 -14.30 -26.87
N PRO A 43 12.48 -13.79 -27.05
CA PRO A 43 12.11 -12.46 -26.58
C PRO A 43 12.27 -12.33 -25.05
N VAL A 44 12.54 -11.13 -24.56
CA VAL A 44 12.49 -10.86 -23.13
C VAL A 44 11.02 -10.77 -22.73
N ASN A 45 10.56 -11.68 -21.86
CA ASN A 45 9.26 -11.53 -21.24
C ASN A 45 9.34 -10.36 -20.26
N TYR A 46 8.94 -9.17 -20.72
CA TYR A 46 8.67 -8.07 -19.81
C TYR A 46 7.59 -8.50 -18.83
N HIS A 47 7.71 -8.08 -17.57
CA HIS A 47 6.69 -8.38 -16.57
C HIS A 47 5.31 -8.02 -17.13
N LYS A 48 4.33 -8.89 -16.90
CA LYS A 48 2.93 -8.80 -17.36
C LYS A 48 2.30 -7.40 -17.25
N TRP A 49 2.81 -6.55 -16.35
CA TRP A 49 2.30 -5.22 -16.05
C TRP A 49 3.30 -4.07 -16.23
N GLY A 50 4.41 -4.28 -16.98
CA GLY A 50 5.48 -3.30 -17.13
C GLY A 50 5.01 -1.92 -17.59
N GLU A 51 4.18 -1.86 -18.64
CA GLU A 51 3.62 -0.61 -19.17
C GLU A 51 2.71 0.10 -18.15
N TRP A 52 1.85 -0.68 -17.48
CA TRP A 52 0.92 -0.16 -16.48
C TRP A 52 1.62 0.39 -15.23
N LEU A 53 2.79 -0.16 -14.87
CA LEU A 53 3.60 0.37 -13.78
C LEU A 53 4.16 1.76 -14.12
N ILE A 54 4.56 1.99 -15.37
CA ILE A 54 5.04 3.31 -15.83
C ILE A 54 3.89 4.33 -15.77
N ILE A 55 2.69 3.94 -16.21
CA ILE A 55 1.50 4.80 -16.14
C ILE A 55 1.14 5.09 -14.67
N ALA A 56 1.16 4.07 -13.81
CA ALA A 56 0.88 4.21 -12.38
C ALA A 56 1.86 5.18 -11.71
N GLU A 57 3.16 5.06 -11.98
CA GLU A 57 4.18 5.96 -11.44
C GLU A 57 3.97 7.42 -11.89
N ARG A 58 3.62 7.63 -13.16
CA ARG A 58 3.27 8.97 -13.68
C ARG A 58 2.05 9.56 -12.98
N ASN A 59 1.11 8.72 -12.59
CA ASN A 59 -0.09 9.09 -11.84
C ASN A 59 0.13 9.14 -10.31
N GLY A 60 1.38 9.05 -9.83
CA GLY A 60 1.72 9.10 -8.41
C GLY A 60 1.34 7.84 -7.63
N ILE A 61 1.01 6.74 -8.30
CA ILE A 61 0.64 5.47 -7.67
C ILE A 61 1.91 4.62 -7.52
N SER A 62 2.23 4.28 -6.27
CA SER A 62 3.36 3.39 -6.00
C SER A 62 3.16 2.00 -6.64
N ARG A 63 4.26 1.37 -7.08
CA ARG A 63 4.23 -0.01 -7.60
C ARG A 63 3.53 -0.97 -6.64
N SER A 64 3.83 -0.86 -5.34
CA SER A 64 3.22 -1.71 -4.31
C SER A 64 1.70 -1.57 -4.27
N LEU A 65 1.18 -0.34 -4.35
CA LEU A 65 -0.25 -0.09 -4.39
C LEU A 65 -0.89 -0.64 -5.66
N PHE A 66 -0.26 -0.43 -6.82
CA PHE A 66 -0.69 -1.02 -8.09
C PHE A 66 -0.81 -2.54 -7.99
N TYR A 67 0.24 -3.21 -7.51
CA TYR A 67 0.24 -4.66 -7.32
C TYR A 67 -0.88 -5.11 -6.39
N SER A 68 -1.07 -4.41 -5.26
CA SER A 68 -2.17 -4.71 -4.33
C SER A 68 -3.55 -4.63 -5.00
N ARG A 69 -3.78 -3.64 -5.85
CA ARG A 69 -5.06 -3.45 -6.56
C ARG A 69 -5.33 -4.58 -7.54
N VAL A 70 -4.34 -4.97 -8.34
CA VAL A 70 -4.51 -6.04 -9.33
C VAL A 70 -4.61 -7.42 -8.69
N THR A 71 -3.76 -7.72 -7.71
CA THR A 71 -3.65 -9.06 -7.12
C THR A 71 -4.68 -9.35 -6.03
N ARG A 72 -4.85 -8.42 -5.07
CA ARG A 72 -5.75 -8.60 -3.92
C ARG A 72 -7.10 -7.92 -4.16
N GLY A 73 -7.09 -6.78 -4.86
CA GLY A 73 -8.28 -6.00 -5.15
C GLY A 73 -9.07 -6.48 -6.39
N GLY A 74 -8.51 -7.39 -7.19
CA GLY A 74 -9.16 -7.90 -8.41
C GLY A 74 -9.37 -6.85 -9.50
N MET A 75 -8.68 -5.71 -9.41
CA MET A 75 -8.86 -4.57 -10.31
C MET A 75 -8.15 -4.81 -11.65
N SER A 76 -8.67 -4.23 -12.73
CA SER A 76 -7.96 -4.28 -14.01
C SER A 76 -6.66 -3.46 -13.94
N PRO A 77 -5.61 -3.80 -14.73
CA PRO A 77 -4.37 -3.02 -14.75
C PRO A 77 -4.58 -1.54 -15.08
N LYS A 78 -5.55 -1.23 -15.95
CA LYS A 78 -5.92 0.13 -16.30
C LYS A 78 -6.42 0.90 -15.09
N GLU A 79 -7.50 0.43 -14.47
CA GLU A 79 -8.08 1.06 -13.28
C GLU A 79 -7.06 1.17 -12.15
N ALA A 80 -6.22 0.15 -11.96
CA ALA A 80 -5.21 0.13 -10.92
C ALA A 80 -4.15 1.22 -11.09
N SER A 81 -3.89 1.64 -12.34
CA SER A 81 -2.94 2.68 -12.70
C SER A 81 -3.54 4.09 -12.77
N GLU A 82 -4.86 4.24 -12.77
CA GLU A 82 -5.55 5.54 -12.93
C GLU A 82 -6.13 6.05 -11.61
N ILE A 83 -6.59 5.16 -10.72
CA ILE A 83 -7.23 5.58 -9.46
C ILE A 83 -6.18 6.18 -8.52
N PRO A 84 -6.31 7.44 -8.07
CA PRO A 84 -5.33 8.04 -7.16
C PRO A 84 -5.28 7.30 -5.82
N SER A 85 -4.15 7.39 -5.12
CA SER A 85 -4.07 6.90 -3.74
C SER A 85 -4.85 7.83 -2.81
N ILE A 86 -5.54 7.25 -1.83
CA ILE A 86 -6.21 8.02 -0.78
C ILE A 86 -5.16 8.46 0.24
N GLU A 87 -5.22 9.74 0.65
CA GLU A 87 -4.33 10.31 1.66
C GLU A 87 -4.43 9.59 3.01
N ARG A 88 -3.28 9.35 3.66
CA ARG A 88 -3.21 8.55 4.90
C ARG A 88 -4.13 9.09 5.99
N ASP A 89 -4.18 10.39 6.18
CA ASP A 89 -5.01 11.04 7.21
C ASP A 89 -6.50 10.85 6.96
N THR A 90 -6.92 10.83 5.70
CA THR A 90 -8.33 10.58 5.35
C THR A 90 -8.71 9.14 5.63
N ILE A 91 -7.82 8.17 5.35
CA ILE A 91 -8.00 6.77 5.71
C ILE A 91 -8.13 6.63 7.23
N ILE A 92 -7.27 7.29 8.01
CA ILE A 92 -7.31 7.24 9.48
C ILE A 92 -8.67 7.77 9.99
N LYS A 93 -9.15 8.89 9.45
CA LYS A 93 -10.47 9.45 9.81
C LYS A 93 -11.62 8.50 9.47
N ILE A 94 -11.64 7.92 8.27
CA ILE A 94 -12.65 6.94 7.85
C ILE A 94 -12.62 5.71 8.76
N MET A 95 -11.44 5.20 9.07
CA MET A 95 -11.28 4.04 9.94
C MET A 95 -11.70 4.33 11.39
N ALA A 96 -11.39 5.52 11.91
CA ALA A 96 -11.81 5.97 13.23
C ALA A 96 -13.34 6.14 13.31
N GLU A 97 -13.96 6.67 12.26
CA GLU A 97 -15.41 6.78 12.11
C GLU A 97 -16.07 5.41 12.10
N LYS A 98 -15.57 4.49 11.26
CA LYS A 98 -16.09 3.12 11.14
C LYS A 98 -15.99 2.33 12.44
N LYS A 99 -14.95 2.58 13.25
CA LYS A 99 -14.77 1.96 14.56
C LYS A 99 -15.57 2.64 15.67
N ARG A 100 -16.21 3.78 15.41
CA ARG A 100 -16.92 4.53 16.45
C ARG A 100 -18.16 3.77 16.91
N LYS A 101 -18.25 3.54 18.21
CA LYS A 101 -19.39 2.83 18.85
C LYS A 101 -20.50 3.76 19.32
N TYR A 102 -20.16 5.00 19.68
CA TYR A 102 -21.07 5.95 20.31
C TYR A 102 -21.13 7.25 19.50
N PRO A 103 -22.25 8.00 19.50
CA PRO A 103 -22.39 9.19 18.66
C PRO A 103 -21.37 10.28 18.99
N LYS A 104 -20.81 10.91 17.95
CA LYS A 104 -19.77 11.94 18.08
C LYS A 104 -20.27 13.19 18.81
N GLU A 105 -21.52 13.58 18.55
CA GLU A 105 -22.13 14.78 19.11
C GLU A 105 -22.08 14.79 20.64
N TYR A 106 -22.42 13.66 21.27
CA TYR A 106 -22.38 13.51 22.73
C TYR A 106 -20.96 13.37 23.28
N GLU A 107 -20.03 12.82 22.51
CA GLU A 107 -18.60 12.83 22.86
C GLU A 107 -18.08 14.27 22.92
N ASP A 108 -18.44 15.11 21.96
CA ASP A 108 -18.05 16.52 21.91
C ASP A 108 -18.72 17.34 23.04
N ILE A 109 -19.98 17.02 23.40
CA ILE A 109 -20.65 17.60 24.59
C ILE A 109 -19.93 17.20 25.87
N ALA A 110 -19.56 15.93 26.03
CA ALA A 110 -18.83 15.44 27.20
C ALA A 110 -17.51 16.19 27.38
N VAL A 111 -16.73 16.34 26.30
CA VAL A 111 -15.46 17.09 26.32
C VAL A 111 -15.68 18.55 26.70
N ARG A 112 -16.72 19.21 26.15
CA ARG A 112 -17.09 20.59 26.53
C ARG A 112 -17.47 20.72 28.01
N ASN A 113 -18.07 19.67 28.59
CA ASN A 113 -18.43 19.60 30.01
C ASN A 113 -17.29 19.11 30.91
N GLY A 114 -16.06 18.99 30.39
CA GLY A 114 -14.89 18.55 31.17
C GLY A 114 -14.86 17.05 31.48
N ILE A 115 -15.68 16.25 30.80
CA ILE A 115 -15.72 14.80 30.93
C ILE A 115 -14.84 14.18 29.86
N SER A 116 -13.86 13.36 30.25
CA SER A 116 -12.99 12.69 29.28
C SER A 116 -13.79 11.73 28.39
N LYS A 117 -13.36 11.57 27.14
CA LYS A 117 -13.91 10.56 26.20
C LYS A 117 -14.00 9.18 26.83
N GLY A 118 -12.95 8.75 27.56
CA GLY A 118 -12.92 7.44 28.21
C GLY A 118 -14.01 7.29 29.28
N THR A 119 -14.27 8.34 30.05
CA THR A 119 -15.34 8.37 31.05
C THR A 119 -16.72 8.28 30.38
N PHE A 120 -16.95 9.06 29.32
CA PHE A 120 -18.18 9.02 28.55
C PHE A 120 -18.45 7.61 27.97
N VAL A 121 -17.44 7.02 27.32
CA VAL A 121 -17.48 5.65 26.78
C VAL A 121 -17.79 4.62 27.87
N THR A 122 -17.17 4.76 29.05
CA THR A 122 -17.41 3.86 30.19
C THR A 122 -18.84 3.97 30.70
N ARG A 123 -19.39 5.18 30.82
CA ARG A 123 -20.79 5.42 31.22
C ARG A 123 -21.77 4.81 30.22
N MET A 124 -21.55 5.05 28.92
CA MET A 124 -22.33 4.43 27.84
C MET A 124 -22.23 2.90 27.86
N GLY A 125 -21.04 2.35 28.16
CA GLY A 125 -20.84 0.91 28.34
C GLY A 125 -21.58 0.33 29.55
N ARG A 126 -21.87 1.14 30.57
CA ARG A 126 -22.68 0.78 31.74
C ARG A 126 -24.19 1.01 31.52
N GLY A 127 -24.62 1.36 30.31
CA GLY A 127 -26.02 1.56 29.96
C GLY A 127 -26.59 2.94 30.29
N TRP A 128 -25.75 3.94 30.56
CA TRP A 128 -26.22 5.33 30.72
C TRP A 128 -26.75 5.87 29.39
N SER A 129 -27.74 6.77 29.44
CA SER A 129 -28.15 7.51 28.25
C SER A 129 -27.05 8.48 27.81
N ALA A 130 -26.99 8.79 26.51
CA ALA A 130 -25.92 9.64 25.95
C ALA A 130 -25.90 11.05 26.57
N GLU A 131 -27.08 11.62 26.80
CA GLU A 131 -27.24 12.91 27.49
C GLU A 131 -26.69 12.87 28.91
N ILE A 132 -27.14 11.92 29.73
CA ILE A 132 -26.69 11.80 31.14
C ILE A 132 -25.20 11.50 31.19
N ALA A 133 -24.71 10.63 30.31
CA ALA A 133 -23.29 10.28 30.23
C ALA A 133 -22.40 11.48 29.91
N ALA A 134 -22.89 12.40 29.06
CA ALA A 134 -22.17 13.58 28.61
C ALA A 134 -22.33 14.82 29.51
N THR A 135 -23.31 14.85 30.42
CA THR A 135 -23.60 16.04 31.25
C THR A 135 -23.32 15.85 32.73
N THR A 136 -23.30 14.61 33.22
CA THR A 136 -23.08 14.37 34.66
C THR A 136 -21.63 14.69 35.03
N PRO A 137 -21.36 15.61 35.95
CA PRO A 137 -19.99 15.96 36.34
C PRO A 137 -19.25 14.77 36.97
N ILE A 138 -17.91 14.80 36.94
CA ILE A 138 -17.08 13.79 37.58
C ILE A 138 -16.91 14.18 39.06
N ASP A 139 -17.10 13.23 39.97
CA ASP A 139 -16.81 13.46 41.39
C ASP A 139 -15.29 13.48 41.61
N THR A 140 -14.74 14.67 41.75
CA THR A 140 -13.30 14.90 41.93
C THR A 140 -12.82 14.73 43.36
N ARG A 141 -13.73 14.49 44.33
CA ARG A 141 -13.36 14.36 45.75
C ARG A 141 -12.41 13.20 46.03
N PHE A 142 -12.45 12.15 45.21
CA PHE A 142 -11.58 10.98 45.31
C PHE A 142 -10.39 10.97 44.33
N SER A 143 -10.27 12.00 43.48
CA SER A 143 -9.25 12.10 42.41
C SER A 143 -7.92 12.72 42.87
N LYS A 144 -7.77 13.11 44.14
CA LYS A 144 -6.48 13.58 44.65
C LYS A 144 -5.53 12.40 44.84
N ARG A 145 -4.76 12.08 43.80
CA ARG A 145 -3.50 11.33 43.97
C ARG A 145 -2.46 11.77 42.94
N CYS A 146 -1.34 12.22 43.48
CA CYS A 146 -0.04 12.52 42.85
C CYS A 146 0.05 13.81 42.04
N ALA A 147 0.15 14.94 42.76
CA ALA A 147 1.04 16.02 42.37
C ALA A 147 2.08 16.15 43.50
N LEU A 148 3.24 15.51 43.30
CA LEU A 148 4.51 15.77 43.97
C LEU A 148 5.57 15.82 42.88
#